data_AF-A0A2T0WD14-F1
#
_entry.id   AF-A0A2T0WD14-F1
#
_cell.length_a   1.000
_cell.length_b   1.000
_cell.length_c   1.000
_cell.angle_alpha   90.00
_cell.angle_beta   90.00
_cell.angle_gamma   90.00
#
_symmetry.space_group_name_H-M   'P 1'
#
loop_
_entity.id
_entity.type
_entity.pdbx_description
1 polymer ?
#
loop_
_entity_poly.entity_id
_entity_poly.type
_entity_poly.pdbx_seq_one_letter_code
_entity_poly.pdbx_strand_id
1 'polypeptide(L)'
;MALNEGFVDRHITHWSEKLGSSYYSYRKHWPARLFHHAPLETALAIIADGHLRSRNDPQRQQLRDVAAGGVIDNRQDAHERVRLYFRPRNPTQFHIEGIRKDADCQYGPNVHAPILVMFVLDAKRVLTQHDVAFSDRNMQRHNAQSGNDEAFFESIPFASVFHEGGIGGDYSIIEHRCAEVLPISPLPLQDVLSGIWFRSEPERDTFLYKLGPEASQWRDFCSVSEELKVFDKRFTFVADIALSTEGVIFRLNHRHDLGVVAVAIQIIDSQNTICVDFRNNAHATFNNSQGRWIYKSKLEPGTYLVKVQLENHEAYEATMRLDDSLF
;
A
#
# COMPACT_ATOMS: atom_id res chain seq x y z
N MET A 1 0.34 27.88 -11.03
CA MET A 1 1.58 28.40 -10.40
C MET A 1 2.34 27.24 -9.76
N ALA A 2 3.66 27.36 -9.58
CA ALA A 2 4.47 26.36 -8.88
C ALA A 2 4.89 26.92 -7.51
N LEU A 3 5.00 26.07 -6.48
CA LEU A 3 5.54 26.50 -5.20
C LEU A 3 7.05 26.76 -5.31
N ASN A 4 7.57 27.77 -4.61
CA ASN A 4 9.00 28.04 -4.60
C ASN A 4 9.77 26.90 -3.90
N GLU A 5 10.92 26.51 -4.44
CA GLU A 5 11.74 25.46 -3.82
C GLU A 5 12.13 25.78 -2.37
N GLY A 6 12.56 27.02 -2.10
CA GLY A 6 12.94 27.42 -0.76
C GLY A 6 11.75 27.47 0.21
N PHE A 7 10.53 27.70 -0.30
CA PHE A 7 9.31 27.55 0.48
C PHE A 7 9.07 26.09 0.86
N VAL A 8 9.15 25.18 -0.11
CA VAL A 8 8.96 23.74 0.11
C VAL A 8 10.04 23.18 1.06
N ASP A 9 11.31 23.55 0.89
CA ASP A 9 12.39 23.13 1.77
C ASP A 9 12.15 23.56 3.22
N ARG A 10 11.74 24.81 3.45
CA ARG A 10 11.38 25.30 4.80
C ARG A 10 10.21 24.52 5.40
N HIS A 11 9.18 24.22 4.60
CA HIS A 11 8.05 23.42 5.05
C HIS A 11 8.48 22.01 5.48
N ILE A 12 9.26 21.34 4.62
CA ILE A 12 9.77 19.98 4.89
C ILE A 12 10.60 19.99 6.16
N THR A 13 11.60 20.87 6.27
CA THR A 13 12.46 20.97 7.45
C THR A 13 11.65 21.22 8.72
N HIS A 14 10.75 22.21 8.70
CA HIS A 14 9.92 22.55 9.86
C HIS A 14 9.11 21.36 10.37
N TRP A 15 8.38 20.68 9.48
CA TRP A 15 7.55 19.55 9.88
C TRP A 15 8.38 18.31 10.22
N SER A 16 9.50 18.06 9.54
CA SER A 16 10.38 16.95 9.86
C SER A 16 10.95 17.07 11.28
N GLU A 17 11.42 18.27 11.67
CA GLU A 17 11.91 18.54 13.02
C GLU A 17 10.79 18.38 14.06
N LYS A 18 9.65 19.03 13.83
CA LYS A 18 8.50 19.00 14.75
C LYS A 18 7.93 17.60 14.96
N LEU A 19 7.89 16.77 13.91
CA LEU A 19 7.40 15.40 13.99
C LEU A 19 8.45 14.45 14.59
N GLY A 20 9.75 14.74 14.40
CA GLY A 20 10.86 13.96 14.96
C GLY A 20 10.98 14.04 16.48
N SER A 21 10.52 15.13 17.10
CA SER A 21 10.49 15.29 18.56
C SER A 21 9.25 14.69 19.24
N SER A 22 8.37 14.03 18.49
CA SER A 22 7.11 13.47 19.00
C SER A 22 7.22 11.99 19.39
N TYR A 23 6.20 11.46 20.09
CA TYR A 23 6.10 10.03 20.42
C TYR A 23 6.15 9.13 19.16
N TYR A 24 5.64 9.63 18.03
CA TYR A 24 5.67 8.95 16.72
C TYR A 24 6.78 9.54 15.85
N SER A 25 8.04 9.35 16.26
CA SER A 25 9.21 10.01 15.66
C SER A 25 9.48 9.62 14.20
N TYR A 26 9.02 8.45 13.75
CA TYR A 26 9.12 8.03 12.34
C TYR A 26 8.38 8.99 11.39
N ARG A 27 7.39 9.75 11.87
CA ARG A 27 6.68 10.74 11.07
C ARG A 27 7.58 11.86 10.57
N LYS A 28 8.79 12.04 11.13
CA LYS A 28 9.79 13.00 10.63
C LYS A 28 10.12 12.82 9.16
N HIS A 29 9.92 11.63 8.62
CA HIS A 29 10.19 11.31 7.22
C HIS A 29 9.01 11.62 6.29
N TRP A 30 7.81 11.87 6.81
CA TRP A 30 6.62 12.09 6.00
C TRP A 30 6.61 13.40 5.22
N PRO A 31 7.04 14.56 5.76
CA PRO A 31 6.97 15.82 5.02
C PRO A 31 7.75 15.83 3.71
N ALA A 32 8.84 15.06 3.65
CA ALA A 32 9.65 14.91 2.43
C ALA A 32 9.05 13.95 1.39
N ARG A 33 7.91 13.31 1.68
CA ARG A 33 7.31 12.26 0.86
C ARG A 33 5.83 12.51 0.59
N LEU A 34 5.37 12.02 -0.55
CA LEU A 34 3.95 11.89 -0.86
C LEU A 34 3.61 10.43 -1.11
N PHE A 35 2.34 10.07 -0.87
CA PHE A 35 1.92 8.68 -0.82
C PHE A 35 0.77 8.44 -1.79
N HIS A 36 0.85 7.36 -2.56
CA HIS A 36 -0.24 6.85 -3.37
C HIS A 36 -0.39 5.35 -3.13
N HIS A 37 -1.59 4.91 -2.76
CA HIS A 37 -1.88 3.50 -2.52
C HIS A 37 -2.78 2.93 -3.61
N ALA A 38 -2.47 1.71 -4.07
CA ALA A 38 -3.23 1.02 -5.09
C ALA A 38 -3.32 -0.48 -4.79
N PRO A 39 -4.42 -1.16 -5.18
CA PRO A 39 -4.44 -2.62 -5.26
C PRO A 39 -3.36 -3.14 -6.22
N LEU A 40 -2.89 -4.37 -6.00
CA LEU A 40 -1.82 -4.99 -6.79
C LEU A 40 -2.02 -4.87 -8.31
N GLU A 41 -3.21 -5.16 -8.82
CA GLU A 41 -3.48 -5.14 -10.26
C GLU A 41 -3.33 -3.73 -10.84
N THR A 42 -3.88 -2.73 -10.15
CA THR A 42 -3.74 -1.32 -10.52
C THR A 42 -2.28 -0.86 -10.40
N ALA A 43 -1.54 -1.33 -9.40
CA ALA A 43 -0.13 -1.00 -9.23
C ALA A 43 0.73 -1.56 -10.37
N LEU A 44 0.46 -2.79 -10.83
CA LEU A 44 1.12 -3.37 -12.00
C LEU A 44 0.84 -2.57 -13.27
N ALA A 45 -0.41 -2.12 -13.46
CA ALA A 45 -0.78 -1.28 -14.59
C ALA A 45 -0.08 0.09 -14.56
N ILE A 46 0.03 0.71 -13.38
CA ILE A 46 0.79 1.96 -13.17
C ILE A 46 2.27 1.79 -13.56
N ILE A 47 2.87 0.66 -13.20
CA ILE A 47 4.26 0.37 -13.57
C ILE A 47 4.42 0.19 -15.08
N ALA A 48 3.57 -0.63 -15.70
CA ALA A 48 3.64 -0.89 -17.14
C ALA A 48 3.41 0.39 -17.98
N ASP A 49 2.54 1.28 -17.52
CA ASP A 49 2.27 2.58 -18.16
C ASP A 49 3.33 3.65 -17.81
N GLY A 50 4.05 3.50 -16.70
CA GLY A 50 5.07 4.44 -16.24
C GLY A 50 4.52 5.75 -15.65
N HIS A 51 3.20 5.86 -15.44
CA HIS A 51 2.55 7.07 -14.95
C HIS A 51 1.50 6.78 -13.87
N LEU A 52 1.33 7.74 -12.96
CA LEU A 52 0.10 7.86 -12.18
C LEU A 52 -0.92 8.68 -12.98
N ARG A 53 -2.15 8.18 -13.05
CA ARG A 53 -3.23 8.81 -13.81
C ARG A 53 -4.44 9.14 -12.95
N SER A 54 -5.13 10.21 -13.31
CA SER A 54 -6.38 10.61 -12.68
C SER A 54 -7.51 9.64 -13.02
N ARG A 55 -8.61 9.72 -12.26
CA ARG A 55 -9.75 8.81 -12.42
C ARG A 55 -10.37 8.92 -13.81
N ASN A 56 -10.47 10.14 -14.35
CA ASN A 56 -11.09 10.45 -15.63
C ASN A 56 -10.11 10.36 -16.82
N ASP A 57 -8.84 10.04 -16.60
CA ASP A 57 -7.87 9.87 -17.68
C ASP A 57 -8.30 8.66 -18.55
N PRO A 58 -8.53 8.84 -19.87
CA PRO A 58 -9.02 7.77 -20.73
C PRO A 58 -8.03 6.62 -20.90
N GLN A 59 -6.75 6.83 -20.60
CA GLN A 59 -5.70 5.81 -20.65
C GLN A 59 -5.55 5.07 -19.32
N ARG A 60 -6.26 5.47 -18.26
CA ARG A 60 -6.20 4.79 -16.97
C ARG A 60 -6.83 3.40 -17.05
N GLN A 61 -6.00 2.37 -16.87
CA GLN A 61 -6.48 1.00 -16.70
C GLN A 61 -7.03 0.82 -15.29
N GLN A 62 -8.35 0.92 -15.14
CA GLN A 62 -9.01 0.65 -13.87
C GLN A 62 -9.35 -0.84 -13.75
N LEU A 63 -8.37 -1.63 -13.29
CA LEU A 63 -8.53 -3.09 -13.14
C LEU A 63 -9.32 -3.46 -11.88
N ARG A 64 -9.21 -2.67 -10.80
CA ARG A 64 -9.98 -2.85 -9.57
C ARG A 64 -10.37 -1.51 -8.96
N ASP A 65 -11.67 -1.23 -8.83
CA ASP A 65 -12.17 -0.08 -8.05
C ASP A 65 -12.41 -0.51 -6.60
N VAL A 66 -11.52 -0.08 -5.70
CA VAL A 66 -11.65 -0.29 -4.25
C VAL A 66 -12.16 0.97 -3.54
N ALA A 67 -12.59 1.98 -4.28
CA ALA A 67 -13.25 3.13 -3.67
C ALA A 67 -14.65 2.74 -3.17
N ALA A 68 -15.04 3.29 -2.02
CA ALA A 68 -16.39 3.14 -1.50
C ALA A 68 -17.43 3.61 -2.53
N GLY A 69 -18.38 2.72 -2.88
CA GLY A 69 -19.54 3.09 -3.68
C GLY A 69 -20.40 4.11 -2.92
N GLY A 70 -20.68 5.26 -3.54
CA GLY A 70 -21.51 6.32 -2.95
C GLY A 70 -20.84 7.69 -2.78
N VAL A 71 -19.63 7.88 -3.31
CA VAL A 71 -18.91 9.16 -3.24
C VAL A 71 -18.33 9.54 -4.62
N ILE A 72 -19.19 9.70 -5.63
CA ILE A 72 -18.78 9.96 -7.03
C ILE A 72 -19.27 11.30 -7.60
N ASP A 73 -20.14 12.06 -6.93
CA ASP A 73 -20.85 13.18 -7.63
C ASP A 73 -20.42 14.62 -7.32
N ASN A 74 -19.55 14.89 -6.34
CA ASN A 74 -19.51 16.27 -5.80
C ASN A 74 -18.41 17.20 -6.34
N ARG A 75 -17.37 16.69 -7.02
CA ARG A 75 -16.18 17.49 -7.43
C ARG A 75 -15.49 16.89 -8.68
N GLN A 76 -15.92 17.26 -9.89
CA GLN A 76 -15.34 16.74 -11.15
C GLN A 76 -13.85 17.09 -11.31
N ASP A 77 -13.44 18.25 -10.80
CA ASP A 77 -12.07 18.75 -10.78
C ASP A 77 -11.08 17.79 -10.10
N ALA A 78 -11.49 17.13 -9.02
CA ALA A 78 -10.67 16.15 -8.32
C ALA A 78 -10.47 14.85 -9.14
N HIS A 79 -11.43 14.51 -10.01
CA HIS A 79 -11.35 13.31 -10.84
C HIS A 79 -10.46 13.49 -12.06
N GLU A 80 -10.15 14.73 -12.44
CA GLU A 80 -9.23 15.06 -13.53
C GLU A 80 -7.75 15.08 -13.11
N ARG A 81 -7.48 15.04 -11.80
CA ARG A 81 -6.12 15.12 -11.23
C ARG A 81 -5.67 13.82 -10.58
N VAL A 82 -4.37 13.61 -10.54
CA VAL A 82 -3.76 12.50 -9.78
C VAL A 82 -3.99 12.77 -8.29
N ARG A 83 -4.24 11.73 -7.49
CA ARG A 83 -4.46 11.87 -6.05
C ARG A 83 -3.28 11.32 -5.28
N LEU A 84 -2.54 12.20 -4.63
CA LEU A 84 -1.47 11.87 -3.69
C LEU A 84 -1.85 12.38 -2.30
N TYR A 85 -1.31 11.74 -1.26
CA TYR A 85 -1.58 12.12 0.12
C TYR A 85 -0.30 12.60 0.81
N PHE A 86 -0.44 13.59 1.70
CA PHE A 86 0.67 14.07 2.54
C PHE A 86 1.14 13.03 3.57
N ARG A 87 0.29 12.06 3.92
CA ARG A 87 0.65 10.98 4.87
C ARG A 87 0.10 9.62 4.44
N PRO A 88 0.75 8.52 4.86
CA PRO A 88 0.19 7.19 4.74
C PRO A 88 -0.82 6.92 5.87
N ARG A 89 -1.48 5.76 5.86
CA ARG A 89 -2.48 5.33 6.88
C ARG A 89 -3.58 6.36 7.10
N ASN A 90 -4.02 6.98 6.01
CA ASN A 90 -5.17 7.86 6.02
C ASN A 90 -6.47 7.02 6.16
N PRO A 91 -7.59 7.63 6.60
CA PRO A 91 -8.86 6.93 6.70
C PRO A 91 -9.27 6.13 5.46
N THR A 92 -9.00 6.62 4.25
CA THR A 92 -9.27 5.87 3.01
C THR A 92 -8.50 4.55 2.96
N GLN A 93 -7.18 4.61 3.19
CA GLN A 93 -6.33 3.42 3.28
C GLN A 93 -6.81 2.46 4.37
N PHE A 94 -7.16 2.99 5.54
CA PHE A 94 -7.64 2.20 6.67
C PHE A 94 -8.85 1.34 6.33
N HIS A 95 -9.73 1.80 5.45
CA HIS A 95 -10.93 1.05 5.07
C HIS A 95 -10.68 -0.01 3.99
N ILE A 96 -9.63 0.15 3.17
CA ILE A 96 -9.37 -0.76 2.05
C ILE A 96 -8.22 -1.73 2.33
N GLU A 97 -7.28 -1.42 3.22
CA GLU A 97 -6.06 -2.24 3.37
C GLU A 97 -6.38 -3.64 3.92
N GLY A 98 -5.86 -4.68 3.27
CA GLY A 98 -5.78 -6.03 3.85
C GLY A 98 -6.74 -7.06 3.27
N ILE A 99 -6.45 -8.33 3.56
CA ILE A 99 -7.33 -9.46 3.27
C ILE A 99 -8.37 -9.52 4.37
N ARG A 100 -9.61 -9.18 4.00
CA ARG A 100 -10.73 -8.99 4.92
C ARG A 100 -11.78 -10.06 4.68
N LYS A 101 -12.51 -10.38 5.73
CA LYS A 101 -13.78 -11.11 5.58
C LYS A 101 -14.86 -10.14 5.17
N ASP A 102 -15.92 -10.63 4.54
CA ASP A 102 -17.06 -9.82 4.11
C ASP A 102 -17.61 -8.91 5.22
N ALA A 103 -17.67 -9.43 6.46
CA ALA A 103 -18.14 -8.67 7.62
C ALA A 103 -17.24 -7.48 8.02
N ASP A 104 -15.96 -7.49 7.63
CA ASP A 104 -15.02 -6.39 7.88
C ASP A 104 -15.03 -5.33 6.75
N CYS A 105 -15.69 -5.63 5.63
CA CYS A 105 -15.71 -4.79 4.43
C CYS A 105 -16.87 -3.80 4.49
N GLN A 106 -16.65 -2.65 5.13
CA GLN A 106 -17.66 -1.61 5.35
C GLN A 106 -18.41 -1.16 4.08
N TYR A 107 -17.74 -1.17 2.92
CA TYR A 107 -18.28 -0.64 1.67
C TYR A 107 -18.65 -1.74 0.65
N GLY A 108 -18.69 -2.99 1.09
CA GLY A 108 -19.02 -4.16 0.27
C GLY A 108 -17.86 -5.17 0.18
N PRO A 109 -18.15 -6.46 -0.02
CA PRO A 109 -17.19 -7.56 0.17
C PRO A 109 -15.90 -7.44 -0.64
N ASN A 110 -15.96 -6.83 -1.82
CA ASN A 110 -14.80 -6.66 -2.71
C ASN A 110 -14.10 -5.30 -2.60
N VAL A 111 -14.58 -4.40 -1.72
CA VAL A 111 -14.06 -3.03 -1.56
C VAL A 111 -12.91 -3.01 -0.55
N HIS A 112 -11.85 -3.72 -0.92
CA HIS A 112 -10.60 -3.84 -0.18
C HIS A 112 -9.46 -4.19 -1.15
N ALA A 113 -8.23 -4.02 -0.70
CA ALA A 113 -7.01 -4.36 -1.40
C ALA A 113 -6.30 -5.49 -0.62
N PRO A 114 -6.51 -6.76 -1.03
CA PRO A 114 -5.82 -7.93 -0.49
C PRO A 114 -4.32 -7.73 -0.39
N ILE A 115 -3.69 -7.24 -1.46
CA ILE A 115 -2.32 -6.74 -1.52
C ILE A 115 -2.39 -5.25 -1.86
N LEU A 116 -1.99 -4.39 -0.92
CA LEU A 116 -1.95 -2.94 -1.10
C LEU A 116 -0.50 -2.52 -1.36
N VAL A 117 -0.26 -1.93 -2.52
CA VAL A 117 1.04 -1.41 -2.92
C VAL A 117 1.09 0.09 -2.62
N MET A 118 2.17 0.53 -1.99
CA MET A 118 2.38 1.95 -1.65
C MET A 118 3.48 2.55 -2.52
N PHE A 119 3.11 3.48 -3.39
CA PHE A 119 4.07 4.34 -4.09
C PHE A 119 4.47 5.50 -3.17
N VAL A 120 5.77 5.67 -3.00
CA VAL A 120 6.38 6.76 -2.23
C VAL A 120 7.07 7.70 -3.21
N LEU A 121 6.61 8.94 -3.25
CA LEU A 121 7.07 9.98 -4.17
C LEU A 121 7.87 11.03 -3.40
N ASP A 122 8.81 11.68 -4.09
CA ASP A 122 9.55 12.82 -3.56
C ASP A 122 8.62 14.04 -3.51
N ALA A 123 8.38 14.57 -2.30
CA ALA A 123 7.46 15.69 -2.14
C ALA A 123 7.98 16.94 -2.83
N LYS A 124 9.27 17.24 -2.75
CA LYS A 124 9.84 18.44 -3.38
C LYS A 124 9.65 18.38 -4.90
N ARG A 125 10.04 17.27 -5.52
CA ARG A 125 9.93 17.09 -6.99
C ARG A 125 8.49 17.18 -7.51
N VAL A 126 7.48 16.86 -6.69
CA VAL A 126 6.07 17.04 -7.05
C VAL A 126 5.60 18.46 -6.77
N LEU A 127 5.80 18.97 -5.56
CA LEU A 127 5.24 20.24 -5.08
C LEU A 127 5.77 21.46 -5.85
N THR A 128 6.95 21.36 -6.46
CA THR A 128 7.56 22.43 -7.25
C THR A 128 7.21 22.35 -8.75
N GLN A 129 6.39 21.39 -9.17
CA GLN A 129 5.86 21.37 -10.53
C GLN A 129 4.83 22.47 -10.75
N HIS A 130 4.67 22.88 -12.01
CA HIS A 130 3.64 23.82 -12.39
C HIS A 130 2.24 23.21 -12.23
N ASP A 131 1.31 24.04 -11.75
CA ASP A 131 -0.13 23.77 -11.76
C ASP A 131 -0.55 22.56 -10.93
N VAL A 132 0.23 22.28 -9.88
CA VAL A 132 -0.16 21.40 -8.79
C VAL A 132 -1.13 22.14 -7.88
N ALA A 133 -2.27 21.50 -7.61
CA ALA A 133 -3.23 21.98 -6.61
C ALA A 133 -3.10 21.14 -5.34
N PHE A 134 -3.62 21.65 -4.24
CA PHE A 134 -3.64 20.99 -2.94
C PHE A 134 -5.03 21.16 -2.32
N SER A 135 -5.39 20.25 -1.42
CA SER A 135 -6.61 20.37 -0.62
C SER A 135 -6.31 20.32 0.86
N ASP A 136 -7.14 21.01 1.66
CA ASP A 136 -7.02 21.02 3.11
C ASP A 136 -7.54 19.73 3.76
N ARG A 137 -8.36 18.96 3.04
CA ARG A 137 -8.99 17.70 3.46
C ARG A 137 -9.35 16.85 2.24
N ASN A 138 -10.01 15.71 2.47
CA ASN A 138 -10.51 14.85 1.37
C ASN A 138 -11.37 15.63 0.37
N MET A 139 -10.95 15.69 -0.90
CA MET A 139 -11.65 16.42 -1.97
C MET A 139 -13.06 15.92 -2.28
N GLN A 140 -13.43 14.75 -1.77
CA GLN A 140 -14.79 14.24 -1.91
C GLN A 140 -15.80 14.91 -0.96
N ARG A 141 -15.34 15.71 0.01
CA ARG A 141 -16.21 16.43 0.94
C ARG A 141 -16.69 17.75 0.32
N HIS A 142 -17.96 18.09 0.57
CA HIS A 142 -18.57 19.34 0.08
C HIS A 142 -17.85 20.61 0.57
N ASN A 143 -17.26 20.57 1.77
CA ASN A 143 -16.56 21.68 2.41
C ASN A 143 -15.04 21.66 2.17
N ALA A 144 -14.52 20.76 1.32
CA ALA A 144 -13.11 20.75 0.99
C ALA A 144 -12.72 22.03 0.26
N GLN A 145 -11.65 22.67 0.69
CA GLN A 145 -11.06 23.81 -0.01
C GLN A 145 -9.83 23.33 -0.78
N SER A 146 -9.56 23.99 -1.91
CA SER A 146 -8.38 23.72 -2.72
C SER A 146 -7.80 25.00 -3.28
N GLY A 147 -6.49 25.01 -3.43
CA GLY A 147 -5.72 26.11 -3.99
C GLY A 147 -4.39 25.61 -4.55
N ASN A 148 -3.65 26.50 -5.20
CA ASN A 148 -2.40 26.17 -5.92
C ASN A 148 -1.29 27.21 -5.72
N ASP A 149 -1.38 27.98 -4.62
CA ASP A 149 -0.39 28.98 -4.24
C ASP A 149 0.12 28.75 -2.81
N GLU A 150 1.20 29.46 -2.45
CA GLU A 150 1.84 29.35 -1.15
C GLU A 150 0.92 29.80 -0.01
N ALA A 151 0.10 30.83 -0.24
CA ALA A 151 -0.82 31.36 0.77
C ALA A 151 -1.88 30.33 1.17
N PHE A 152 -2.47 29.63 0.20
CA PHE A 152 -3.37 28.51 0.47
C PHE A 152 -2.63 27.35 1.13
N PHE A 153 -1.45 27.00 0.64
CA PHE A 153 -0.67 25.90 1.20
C PHE A 153 -0.35 26.14 2.69
N GLU A 154 0.06 27.35 3.08
CA GLU A 154 0.29 27.73 4.48
C GLU A 154 -0.96 27.65 5.36
N SER A 155 -2.15 27.83 4.76
CA SER A 155 -3.43 27.76 5.48
C SER A 155 -3.86 26.31 5.82
N ILE A 156 -3.27 25.29 5.18
CA ILE A 156 -3.59 23.88 5.45
C ILE A 156 -3.20 23.55 6.90
N PRO A 157 -4.09 22.94 7.71
CA PRO A 157 -3.83 22.63 9.11
C PRO A 157 -2.93 21.38 9.25
N PHE A 158 -1.66 21.51 8.89
CA PHE A 158 -0.72 20.38 8.80
C PHE A 158 -0.50 19.63 10.12
N ALA A 159 -0.77 20.25 11.27
CA ALA A 159 -0.78 19.56 12.56
C ALA A 159 -1.83 18.43 12.58
N SER A 160 -3.00 18.71 12.02
CA SER A 160 -4.10 17.75 11.85
C SER A 160 -3.83 16.80 10.68
N VAL A 161 -3.25 17.29 9.57
CA VAL A 161 -2.88 16.45 8.42
C VAL A 161 -1.92 15.36 8.84
N PHE A 162 -0.83 15.69 9.53
CA PHE A 162 0.18 14.72 9.98
C PHE A 162 -0.19 14.02 11.29
N HIS A 163 -1.36 14.30 11.87
CA HIS A 163 -1.77 13.76 13.16
C HIS A 163 -1.80 12.23 13.16
N GLU A 164 -1.31 11.63 14.24
CA GLU A 164 -1.41 10.21 14.50
C GLU A 164 -1.88 9.93 15.94
N GLY A 165 -2.64 8.84 16.13
CA GLY A 165 -3.21 8.46 17.42
C GLY A 165 -4.67 8.88 17.60
N GLY A 166 -5.14 8.83 18.86
CA GLY A 166 -6.50 9.21 19.24
C GLY A 166 -6.79 10.70 19.00
N ILE A 167 -8.02 11.01 18.60
CA ILE A 167 -8.42 12.37 18.19
C ILE A 167 -8.96 13.24 19.34
N GLY A 168 -9.05 12.70 20.56
CA GLY A 168 -9.55 13.47 21.72
C GLY A 168 -10.96 14.05 21.57
N GLY A 169 -11.78 13.51 20.66
CA GLY A 169 -13.12 14.01 20.34
C GLY A 169 -13.18 15.01 19.18
N ASP A 170 -12.04 15.47 18.63
CA ASP A 170 -12.01 16.34 17.46
C ASP A 170 -12.05 15.53 16.15
N TYR A 171 -13.24 15.37 15.61
CA TYR A 171 -13.47 14.62 14.38
C TYR A 171 -12.94 15.33 13.12
N SER A 172 -12.64 16.64 13.17
CA SER A 172 -12.09 17.36 12.01
C SER A 172 -10.71 16.83 11.62
N ILE A 173 -9.95 16.31 12.58
CA ILE A 173 -8.64 15.68 12.37
C ILE A 173 -8.74 14.53 11.37
N ILE A 174 -9.83 13.74 11.41
CA ILE A 174 -10.03 12.61 10.49
C ILE A 174 -10.10 13.11 9.04
N GLU A 175 -10.77 14.24 8.79
CA GLU A 175 -10.91 14.80 7.46
C GLU A 175 -9.58 15.35 6.94
N HIS A 176 -8.85 16.06 7.78
CA HIS A 176 -7.55 16.64 7.44
C HIS A 176 -6.46 15.59 7.20
N ARG A 177 -6.54 14.40 7.83
CA ARG A 177 -5.65 13.26 7.52
C ARG A 177 -5.74 12.77 6.08
N CYS A 178 -6.79 13.15 5.35
CA CYS A 178 -6.99 12.86 3.93
C CYS A 178 -6.74 14.10 3.04
N ALA A 179 -6.03 15.13 3.52
CA ALA A 179 -5.55 16.22 2.66
C ALA A 179 -4.69 15.68 1.50
N GLU A 180 -4.79 16.32 0.34
CA GLU A 180 -4.30 15.77 -0.93
C GLU A 180 -3.39 16.75 -1.67
N VAL A 181 -2.48 16.17 -2.45
CA VAL A 181 -1.72 16.85 -3.49
C VAL A 181 -2.25 16.36 -4.83
N LEU A 182 -2.57 17.31 -5.71
CA LEU A 182 -3.36 17.11 -6.93
C LEU A 182 -2.58 17.58 -8.17
N PRO A 183 -1.48 16.89 -8.56
CA PRO A 183 -0.77 17.22 -9.79
C PRO A 183 -1.60 16.89 -11.03
N ILE A 184 -1.20 17.46 -12.16
CA ILE A 184 -1.82 17.22 -13.46
C ILE A 184 -1.65 15.75 -13.84
N SER A 185 -2.68 15.15 -14.46
CA SER A 185 -2.60 13.83 -15.09
C SER A 185 -2.11 13.94 -16.53
N PRO A 186 -1.20 13.06 -16.99
CA PRO A 186 -0.50 12.02 -16.22
C PRO A 186 0.70 12.58 -15.43
N LEU A 187 1.05 11.92 -14.32
CA LEU A 187 2.27 12.19 -13.55
C LEU A 187 3.32 11.09 -13.82
N PRO A 188 4.43 11.38 -14.53
CA PRO A 188 5.45 10.39 -14.87
C PRO A 188 6.22 9.89 -13.65
N LEU A 189 6.31 8.56 -13.45
CA LEU A 189 6.97 7.97 -12.29
C LEU A 189 8.47 8.26 -12.24
N GLN A 190 9.15 8.24 -13.39
CA GLN A 190 10.60 8.52 -13.50
C GLN A 190 11.01 9.87 -12.88
N ASP A 191 10.07 10.83 -12.84
CA ASP A 191 10.33 12.19 -12.42
C ASP A 191 10.09 12.41 -10.93
N VAL A 192 9.52 11.45 -10.21
CA VAL A 192 9.05 11.68 -8.83
C VAL A 192 9.13 10.46 -7.92
N LEU A 193 9.17 9.24 -8.46
CA LEU A 193 9.15 8.02 -7.66
C LEU A 193 10.44 7.89 -6.85
N SER A 194 10.28 7.59 -5.57
CA SER A 194 11.38 7.31 -4.65
C SER A 194 11.37 5.87 -4.14
N GLY A 195 10.23 5.17 -4.22
CA GLY A 195 10.15 3.76 -3.87
C GLY A 195 8.74 3.20 -3.97
N ILE A 196 8.66 1.87 -3.95
CA ILE A 196 7.44 1.07 -3.96
C ILE A 196 7.50 0.15 -2.75
N TRP A 197 6.56 0.30 -1.83
CA TRP A 197 6.63 -0.30 -0.50
C TRP A 197 5.55 -1.37 -0.35
N PHE A 198 5.90 -2.43 0.40
CA PHE A 198 5.06 -3.62 0.63
C PHE A 198 5.01 -3.97 2.12
N ARG A 199 3.98 -4.70 2.56
CA ARG A 199 3.84 -5.07 3.98
C ARG A 199 4.80 -6.18 4.39
N SER A 200 5.18 -7.04 3.45
CA SER A 200 6.02 -8.21 3.66
C SER A 200 6.80 -8.56 2.40
N GLU A 201 7.86 -9.36 2.59
CA GLU A 201 8.67 -9.92 1.49
C GLU A 201 7.81 -10.72 0.50
N PRO A 202 6.87 -11.60 0.93
CA PRO A 202 5.93 -12.27 0.03
C PRO A 202 5.14 -11.34 -0.90
N GLU A 203 4.64 -10.20 -0.41
CA GLU A 203 3.90 -9.25 -1.25
C GLU A 203 4.81 -8.59 -2.30
N ARG A 204 6.02 -8.21 -1.91
CA ARG A 204 7.04 -7.69 -2.83
C ARG A 204 7.38 -8.73 -3.91
N ASP A 205 7.60 -9.97 -3.50
CA ASP A 205 7.96 -11.05 -4.40
C ASP A 205 6.82 -11.39 -5.37
N THR A 206 5.57 -11.32 -4.91
CA THR A 206 4.38 -11.47 -5.76
C THR A 206 4.32 -10.36 -6.81
N PHE A 207 4.55 -9.12 -6.40
CA PHE A 207 4.59 -7.98 -7.32
C PHE A 207 5.69 -8.14 -8.38
N LEU A 208 6.92 -8.47 -7.96
CA LEU A 208 8.04 -8.70 -8.87
C LEU A 208 7.81 -9.90 -9.79
N TYR A 209 7.23 -10.98 -9.28
CA TYR A 209 6.87 -12.15 -10.08
C TYR A 209 5.89 -11.77 -11.19
N LYS A 210 4.86 -10.99 -10.88
CA LYS A 210 3.84 -10.56 -11.83
C LYS A 210 4.33 -9.51 -12.84
N LEU A 211 5.36 -8.72 -12.50
CA LEU A 211 6.05 -7.87 -13.48
C LEU A 211 6.83 -8.67 -14.53
N GLY A 212 7.18 -9.92 -14.24
CA GLY A 212 7.90 -10.79 -15.16
C GLY A 212 9.24 -10.17 -15.59
N PRO A 213 9.54 -10.03 -16.90
CA PRO A 213 10.81 -9.48 -17.38
C PRO A 213 11.14 -8.06 -16.87
N GLU A 214 10.11 -7.23 -16.64
CA GLU A 214 10.28 -5.84 -16.19
C GLU A 214 10.72 -5.74 -14.73
N ALA A 215 10.62 -6.82 -13.95
CA ALA A 215 10.95 -6.83 -12.53
C ALA A 215 12.38 -6.33 -12.23
N SER A 216 13.32 -6.58 -13.15
CA SER A 216 14.72 -6.13 -13.01
C SER A 216 14.87 -4.62 -12.94
N GLN A 217 14.03 -3.86 -13.65
CA GLN A 217 14.05 -2.39 -13.66
C GLN A 217 13.51 -1.80 -12.35
N TRP A 218 12.57 -2.49 -11.70
CA TRP A 218 11.83 -1.97 -10.56
C TRP A 218 12.27 -2.53 -9.22
N ARG A 219 13.06 -3.61 -9.21
CA ARG A 219 13.53 -4.29 -8.01
C ARG A 219 14.15 -3.34 -6.99
N ASP A 220 15.01 -2.44 -7.43
CA ASP A 220 15.75 -1.53 -6.54
C ASP A 220 14.86 -0.44 -5.93
N PHE A 221 13.68 -0.19 -6.51
CA PHE A 221 12.66 0.68 -5.92
C PHE A 221 11.80 -0.07 -4.89
N CYS A 222 11.76 -1.40 -4.93
CA CYS A 222 10.85 -2.22 -4.15
C CYS A 222 11.40 -2.51 -2.75
N SER A 223 10.72 -2.04 -1.70
CA SER A 223 11.17 -2.13 -0.31
C SER A 223 10.13 -2.72 0.63
N VAL A 224 10.59 -3.47 1.64
CA VAL A 224 9.82 -3.85 2.83
C VAL A 224 10.48 -3.17 4.02
N SER A 225 9.88 -2.11 4.53
CA SER A 225 10.47 -1.32 5.61
C SER A 225 9.42 -0.76 6.56
N GLU A 226 9.78 -0.71 7.84
CA GLU A 226 8.99 -0.08 8.90
C GLU A 226 9.35 1.39 9.13
N GLU A 227 10.37 1.92 8.46
CA GLU A 227 10.91 3.28 8.68
C GLU A 227 9.84 4.36 8.53
N LEU A 228 8.98 4.25 7.51
CA LEU A 228 7.91 5.21 7.25
C LEU A 228 6.58 4.83 7.91
N LYS A 229 6.44 3.62 8.44
CA LYS A 229 5.15 3.05 8.93
C LYS A 229 4.00 3.32 7.94
N VAL A 230 4.13 2.84 6.70
CA VAL A 230 3.15 3.17 5.65
C VAL A 230 1.89 2.29 5.66
N PHE A 231 1.85 1.21 6.44
CA PHE A 231 0.74 0.24 6.48
C PHE A 231 0.16 0.06 7.88
N ASP A 232 -1.16 -0.15 7.96
CA ASP A 232 -1.87 -0.40 9.23
C ASP A 232 -1.70 -1.83 9.74
N LYS A 233 -1.53 -2.82 8.84
CA LYS A 233 -1.29 -4.24 9.17
C LYS A 233 -2.33 -4.86 10.12
N ARG A 234 -3.58 -4.43 10.03
CA ARG A 234 -4.70 -4.89 10.90
C ARG A 234 -5.31 -6.24 10.52
N PHE A 235 -5.04 -6.70 9.31
CA PHE A 235 -5.65 -7.89 8.73
C PHE A 235 -4.59 -8.89 8.30
N THR A 236 -5.03 -10.08 7.94
CA THR A 236 -4.09 -11.15 7.59
C THR A 236 -3.40 -10.87 6.25
N PHE A 237 -2.16 -11.33 6.16
CA PHE A 237 -1.34 -11.40 4.95
C PHE A 237 -0.22 -12.42 5.21
N VAL A 238 0.45 -12.90 4.17
CA VAL A 238 1.60 -13.79 4.32
C VAL A 238 2.79 -12.95 4.80
N ALA A 239 3.18 -13.13 6.05
CA ALA A 239 4.28 -12.38 6.66
C ALA A 239 5.65 -13.01 6.36
N ASP A 240 5.68 -14.32 6.17
CA ASP A 240 6.87 -15.12 5.84
C ASP A 240 6.42 -16.42 5.14
N ILE A 241 7.16 -16.87 4.14
CA ILE A 241 6.98 -18.18 3.50
C ILE A 241 8.33 -18.71 3.00
N ALA A 242 8.58 -19.99 3.24
CA ALA A 242 9.78 -20.69 2.84
C ALA A 242 9.46 -22.15 2.48
N LEU A 243 10.28 -22.71 1.60
CA LEU A 243 10.28 -24.14 1.31
C LEU A 243 11.44 -24.81 2.06
N SER A 244 11.21 -26.04 2.51
CA SER A 244 12.24 -26.96 2.97
C SER A 244 11.95 -28.36 2.44
N THR A 245 12.91 -29.28 2.60
CA THR A 245 12.69 -30.71 2.29
C THR A 245 11.62 -31.35 3.18
N GLU A 246 11.27 -30.73 4.30
CA GLU A 246 10.17 -31.16 5.19
C GLU A 246 8.80 -30.61 4.77
N GLY A 247 8.75 -29.59 3.90
CA GLY A 247 7.51 -29.02 3.37
C GLY A 247 7.52 -27.50 3.29
N VAL A 248 6.37 -26.90 3.56
CA VAL A 248 6.20 -25.44 3.51
C VAL A 248 6.12 -24.85 4.91
N ILE A 249 6.98 -23.86 5.17
CA ILE A 249 7.03 -23.10 6.40
C ILE A 249 6.41 -21.74 6.11
N PHE A 250 5.46 -21.30 6.92
CA PHE A 250 4.83 -20.00 6.72
C PHE A 250 4.43 -19.34 8.04
N ARG A 251 4.28 -18.02 7.99
CA ARG A 251 3.72 -17.20 9.06
C ARG A 251 2.74 -16.21 8.46
N LEU A 252 1.62 -16.04 9.13
CA LEU A 252 0.60 -15.07 8.78
C LEU A 252 0.66 -13.90 9.75
N ASN A 253 0.38 -12.69 9.25
CA ASN A 253 0.04 -11.60 10.14
C ASN A 253 -1.30 -11.90 10.80
N HIS A 254 -1.39 -11.67 12.11
CA HIS A 254 -2.62 -11.91 12.83
C HIS A 254 -3.65 -10.83 12.52
N ARG A 255 -4.92 -11.22 12.48
CA ARG A 255 -6.00 -10.24 12.47
C ARG A 255 -6.02 -9.50 13.81
N HIS A 256 -6.45 -8.25 13.79
CA HIS A 256 -6.61 -7.43 14.99
C HIS A 256 -7.58 -8.05 16.03
N ASP A 257 -8.47 -8.94 15.62
CA ASP A 257 -9.42 -9.67 16.47
C ASP A 257 -8.96 -11.10 16.81
N LEU A 258 -7.76 -11.50 16.37
CA LEU A 258 -7.23 -12.87 16.47
C LEU A 258 -8.14 -13.95 15.86
N GLY A 259 -9.08 -13.56 15.00
CA GLY A 259 -9.99 -14.48 14.33
C GLY A 259 -9.25 -15.46 13.43
N VAL A 260 -9.82 -16.66 13.29
CA VAL A 260 -9.32 -17.66 12.34
C VAL A 260 -9.51 -17.21 10.89
N VAL A 261 -8.69 -17.72 9.98
CA VAL A 261 -8.76 -17.39 8.55
C VAL A 261 -8.77 -18.65 7.68
N ALA A 262 -9.43 -18.59 6.54
CA ALA A 262 -9.31 -19.61 5.50
C ALA A 262 -7.95 -19.48 4.79
N VAL A 263 -7.22 -20.59 4.67
CA VAL A 263 -5.88 -20.67 4.05
C VAL A 263 -5.88 -21.78 3.02
N ALA A 264 -5.37 -21.51 1.83
CA ALA A 264 -5.01 -22.52 0.84
C ALA A 264 -3.58 -22.27 0.35
N ILE A 265 -2.75 -23.31 0.33
CA ILE A 265 -1.37 -23.26 -0.17
C ILE A 265 -1.20 -24.36 -1.21
N GLN A 266 -0.78 -23.99 -2.42
CA GLN A 266 -0.40 -24.92 -3.47
C GLN A 266 1.06 -24.75 -3.85
N ILE A 267 1.77 -25.86 -4.03
CA ILE A 267 3.16 -25.89 -4.51
C ILE A 267 3.18 -26.77 -5.74
N ILE A 268 3.68 -26.21 -6.84
CA ILE A 268 3.63 -26.80 -8.17
C ILE A 268 5.07 -26.89 -8.69
N ASP A 269 5.50 -28.08 -9.12
CA ASP A 269 6.84 -28.27 -9.69
C ASP A 269 6.97 -27.77 -11.13
N SER A 270 8.18 -27.87 -11.68
CA SER A 270 8.49 -27.50 -13.07
C SER A 270 7.74 -28.32 -14.12
N GLN A 271 7.19 -29.48 -13.76
CA GLN A 271 6.39 -30.36 -14.61
C GLN A 271 4.89 -30.04 -14.47
N ASN A 272 4.54 -28.98 -13.75
CA ASN A 272 3.18 -28.56 -13.46
C ASN A 272 2.39 -29.57 -12.61
N THR A 273 3.09 -30.37 -11.81
CA THR A 273 2.50 -31.32 -10.84
C THR A 273 2.31 -30.62 -9.51
N ILE A 274 1.13 -30.78 -8.90
CA ILE A 274 0.86 -30.27 -7.54
C ILE A 274 1.54 -31.19 -6.52
N CYS A 275 2.61 -30.72 -5.90
CA CYS A 275 3.35 -31.44 -4.85
C CYS A 275 2.77 -31.22 -3.45
N VAL A 276 2.09 -30.08 -3.24
CA VAL A 276 1.39 -29.73 -2.00
C VAL A 276 0.05 -29.08 -2.36
N ASP A 277 -1.02 -29.53 -1.71
CA ASP A 277 -2.32 -28.83 -1.64
C ASP A 277 -2.79 -28.86 -0.18
N PHE A 278 -2.45 -27.79 0.55
CA PHE A 278 -2.87 -27.60 1.94
C PHE A 278 -4.08 -26.67 1.97
N ARG A 279 -5.13 -27.07 2.69
CA ARG A 279 -6.34 -26.25 2.92
C ARG A 279 -6.78 -26.30 4.36
N ASN A 280 -7.11 -25.15 4.92
CA ASN A 280 -7.69 -25.03 6.25
C ASN A 280 -8.64 -23.83 6.30
N ASN A 281 -9.95 -24.08 6.48
CA ASN A 281 -10.97 -23.04 6.46
C ASN A 281 -11.08 -22.24 7.78
N ALA A 282 -10.36 -22.66 8.82
CA ALA A 282 -10.39 -22.06 10.15
C ALA A 282 -9.00 -22.09 10.80
N HIS A 283 -8.00 -21.58 10.07
CA HIS A 283 -6.61 -21.54 10.54
C HIS A 283 -6.42 -20.42 11.56
N ALA A 284 -5.92 -20.74 12.76
CA ALA A 284 -5.52 -19.72 13.71
C ALA A 284 -4.30 -18.95 13.17
N THR A 285 -4.34 -17.62 13.21
CA THR A 285 -3.20 -16.77 12.77
C THR A 285 -2.19 -16.50 13.89
N PHE A 286 -2.31 -17.18 15.03
CA PHE A 286 -1.38 -17.08 16.14
C PHE A 286 -1.20 -18.45 16.80
N ASN A 287 0.01 -18.76 17.26
CA ASN A 287 0.34 -19.97 18.00
C ASN A 287 1.50 -19.70 18.98
N ASN A 288 1.81 -20.66 19.86
CA ASN A 288 2.90 -20.55 20.83
C ASN A 288 4.32 -20.47 20.20
N SER A 289 4.43 -20.70 18.89
CA SER A 289 5.66 -20.60 18.09
C SER A 289 5.71 -19.29 17.31
N GLN A 290 5.22 -18.19 17.90
CA GLN A 290 5.16 -16.86 17.29
C GLN A 290 4.41 -16.81 15.95
N GLY A 291 3.44 -17.72 15.76
CA GLY A 291 2.67 -17.82 14.53
C GLY A 291 3.43 -18.45 13.37
N ARG A 292 4.42 -19.32 13.60
CA ARG A 292 5.05 -20.09 12.52
C ARG A 292 4.43 -21.48 12.43
N TRP A 293 4.06 -21.91 11.23
CA TRP A 293 3.54 -23.24 10.93
C TRP A 293 4.42 -23.94 9.90
N ILE A 294 4.40 -25.27 9.96
CA ILE A 294 4.92 -26.13 8.90
C ILE A 294 3.81 -27.07 8.45
N TYR A 295 3.50 -27.06 7.15
CA TYR A 295 2.75 -28.15 6.55
C TYR A 295 3.74 -29.15 5.99
N LYS A 296 3.76 -30.34 6.58
CA LYS A 296 4.75 -31.37 6.26
C LYS A 296 4.41 -32.07 4.95
N SER A 297 5.30 -31.98 3.99
CA SER A 297 5.27 -32.73 2.73
C SER A 297 6.69 -32.82 2.20
N LYS A 298 7.12 -33.99 1.74
CA LYS A 298 8.47 -34.12 1.18
C LYS A 298 8.55 -33.34 -0.13
N LEU A 299 9.53 -32.46 -0.21
CA LEU A 299 9.87 -31.71 -1.42
C LEU A 299 11.30 -32.02 -1.79
N GLU A 300 11.52 -32.29 -3.07
CA GLU A 300 12.86 -32.50 -3.61
C GLU A 300 13.51 -31.14 -3.95
N PRO A 301 14.84 -31.04 -3.98
CA PRO A 301 15.51 -29.83 -4.47
C PRO A 301 15.01 -29.46 -5.87
N GLY A 302 14.66 -28.20 -6.07
CA GLY A 302 13.99 -27.79 -7.30
C GLY A 302 13.45 -26.37 -7.27
N THR A 303 12.81 -26.01 -8.36
CA THR A 303 12.12 -24.72 -8.50
C THR A 303 10.62 -24.97 -8.53
N TYR A 304 9.89 -24.25 -7.69
CA TYR A 304 8.47 -24.44 -7.48
C TYR A 304 7.70 -23.13 -7.66
N LEU A 305 6.53 -23.20 -8.28
CA LEU A 305 5.54 -22.14 -8.18
C LEU A 305 4.74 -22.34 -6.90
N VAL A 306 4.76 -21.33 -6.03
CA VAL A 306 4.05 -21.34 -4.75
C VAL A 306 2.90 -20.35 -4.83
N LYS A 307 1.69 -20.81 -4.52
CA LYS A 307 0.47 -20.01 -4.49
C LYS A 307 -0.15 -20.08 -3.10
N VAL A 308 -0.47 -18.93 -2.53
CA VAL A 308 -1.21 -18.82 -1.26
C VAL A 308 -2.44 -17.98 -1.47
N GLN A 309 -3.57 -18.51 -1.02
CA GLN A 309 -4.82 -17.77 -0.88
C GLN A 309 -5.20 -17.68 0.59
N LEU A 310 -5.65 -16.49 0.98
CA LEU A 310 -6.25 -16.22 2.29
C LEU A 310 -7.65 -15.67 2.06
N GLU A 311 -8.68 -16.24 2.69
CA GLU A 311 -10.09 -15.85 2.47
C GLU A 311 -10.49 -15.79 0.98
N ASN A 312 -10.02 -16.74 0.18
CA ASN A 312 -10.21 -16.79 -1.29
C ASN A 312 -9.57 -15.64 -2.08
N HIS A 313 -8.74 -14.81 -1.46
CA HIS A 313 -7.95 -13.79 -2.14
C HIS A 313 -6.51 -14.25 -2.29
N GLU A 314 -5.88 -13.87 -3.41
CA GLU A 314 -4.45 -14.04 -3.59
C GLU A 314 -3.68 -13.27 -2.50
N ALA A 315 -2.79 -13.99 -1.82
CA ALA A 315 -1.96 -13.45 -0.76
C ALA A 315 -0.46 -13.63 -1.06
N TYR A 316 -0.11 -14.60 -1.90
CA TYR A 316 1.23 -14.81 -2.43
C TYR A 316 1.17 -15.61 -3.73
N GLU A 317 1.95 -15.20 -4.72
CA GLU A 317 2.23 -16.01 -5.90
C GLU A 317 3.64 -15.68 -6.41
N ALA A 318 4.57 -16.61 -6.29
CA ALA A 318 5.89 -16.48 -6.91
C ALA A 318 6.58 -17.82 -7.07
N THR A 319 7.65 -17.82 -7.86
CA THR A 319 8.57 -18.95 -7.97
C THR A 319 9.59 -18.92 -6.82
N MET A 320 9.76 -20.05 -6.14
CA MET A 320 10.74 -20.26 -5.09
C MET A 320 11.69 -21.40 -5.45
N ARG A 321 12.96 -21.24 -5.09
CA ARG A 321 13.96 -22.30 -5.23
C ARG A 321 14.17 -22.98 -3.88
N LEU A 322 14.04 -24.29 -3.85
CA LEU A 322 14.45 -25.14 -2.74
C LEU A 322 15.83 -25.69 -3.09
N ASP A 323 16.86 -25.19 -2.40
CA ASP A 323 18.22 -25.70 -2.56
C ASP A 323 18.45 -26.94 -1.70
N ASP A 324 19.39 -27.77 -2.15
CA ASP A 324 19.83 -29.01 -1.51
C ASP A 324 20.66 -28.77 -0.23
N SER A 325 20.73 -27.51 0.23
CA SER A 325 21.54 -27.13 1.37
C SER A 325 20.96 -27.70 2.66
N LEU A 326 21.51 -28.87 3.02
CA LEU A 326 21.63 -29.37 4.38
C LEU A 326 22.03 -28.22 5.31
N PHE A 327 21.08 -27.72 6.09
CA PHE A 327 21.41 -27.18 7.41
C PHE A 327 21.31 -28.30 8.43
#